data_AF-A0AAJ0F5X6-F1
#
_entry.id   AF-A0AAJ0F5X6-F1
#
_cell.length_a   1.000
_cell.length_b   1.000
_cell.length_c   1.000
_cell.angle_alpha   90.00
_cell.angle_beta   90.00
_cell.angle_gamma   90.00
#
_symmetry.space_group_name_H-M   'P 1'
#
loop_
_entity.id
_entity.type
_entity.pdbx_description
1 polymer ?
#
loop_
_entity_poly.entity_id
_entity_poly.type
_entity_poly.pdbx_seq_one_letter_code
_entity_poly.pdbx_strand_id
1 'polypeptide(L)'
;MLAYAGGFLIFVLFLYNPLLQLLSPGTPQLQRTPRPQINEDLLALEKPNRTSQCPPDSYSVHIFSREPLVLYIENFLNQDERDHLLDISNPIFEPSTITHDGGDSTHRDATIRDSEVAVIPRTDTVGCIEDRARALQGWRDEVWIERLRVQRYGPNGHYNHHFDWSTNRSGWGRVSSFMVWVDDGNGSLRGGGTEFPLLQPKGDPRWCAFVECPTRSDGQDNHEAEVRPVVFKPLPGNAVYWENFRADNTGRGYQETWHAGLPVTEGIKVGLNIWSWGRLD
;
A
#
# COMPACT_ATOMS: atom_id res chain seq x y z
N MET A 1 61.71 3.64 0.47
CA MET A 1 60.58 2.73 0.18
C MET A 1 59.81 2.33 1.44
N LEU A 2 60.45 1.94 2.55
CA LEU A 2 59.75 1.50 3.77
C LEU A 2 59.04 2.60 4.58
N ALA A 3 59.53 3.85 4.56
CA ALA A 3 58.92 4.96 5.32
C ALA A 3 57.54 5.40 4.78
N TYR A 4 57.34 5.29 3.46
CA TYR A 4 56.05 5.63 2.82
C TYR A 4 54.98 4.57 3.08
N ALA A 5 55.39 3.30 3.21
CA ALA A 5 54.48 2.20 3.55
C ALA A 5 53.93 2.32 4.98
N GLY A 6 54.75 2.76 5.94
CA GLY A 6 54.33 3.00 7.32
C GLY A 6 53.35 4.17 7.47
N GLY A 7 53.59 5.28 6.76
CA GLY A 7 52.68 6.43 6.73
C GLY A 7 51.32 6.12 6.09
N PHE A 8 51.32 5.31 5.02
CA PHE A 8 50.09 4.83 4.37
C PHE A 8 49.28 3.90 5.29
N LEU A 9 49.95 2.99 6.02
CA LEU A 9 49.29 2.10 6.98
C LEU A 9 48.63 2.88 8.13
N ILE A 10 49.31 3.91 8.66
CA ILE A 10 48.76 4.75 9.74
C ILE A 10 47.56 5.56 9.24
N PHE A 11 47.61 6.08 8.01
CA PHE A 11 46.49 6.82 7.42
C PHE A 11 45.25 5.92 7.24
N VAL A 12 45.43 4.70 6.71
CA VAL A 12 44.34 3.73 6.52
C VAL A 12 43.78 3.19 7.84
N LEU A 13 44.63 2.93 8.84
CA LEU A 13 44.22 2.32 10.10
C LEU A 13 43.65 3.32 11.12
N PHE A 14 44.11 4.58 11.12
CA PHE A 14 43.77 5.53 12.17
C PHE A 14 43.09 6.82 11.69
N LEU A 15 43.24 7.22 10.43
CA LEU A 15 42.70 8.49 9.92
C LEU A 15 41.56 8.30 8.91
N TYR A 16 41.52 7.17 8.19
CA TYR A 16 40.50 6.89 7.19
C TYR A 16 39.08 6.75 7.78
N ASN A 17 38.95 6.01 8.88
CA ASN A 17 37.67 5.80 9.56
C ASN A 17 37.08 7.09 10.18
N PRO A 18 37.83 7.93 10.93
CA PRO A 18 37.28 9.19 11.44
C PRO A 18 36.99 10.21 10.34
N LEU A 19 37.76 10.24 9.23
CA LEU A 19 37.44 11.07 8.07
C LEU A 19 36.16 10.61 7.37
N LEU A 20 35.96 9.30 7.21
CA LEU A 20 34.71 8.73 6.68
C LEU A 20 33.51 9.05 7.57
N GLN A 21 33.66 9.03 8.90
CA GLN A 21 32.59 9.42 9.84
C GLN A 21 32.31 10.93 9.85
N LEU A 22 33.31 11.78 9.58
CA LEU A 22 33.11 13.22 9.44
C LEU A 22 32.43 13.59 8.12
N LEU A 23 32.70 12.83 7.05
CA LEU A 23 32.20 13.07 5.70
C LEU A 23 30.91 12.30 5.38
N SER A 24 30.57 11.29 6.17
CA SER A 24 29.31 10.55 6.08
C SER A 24 28.39 11.03 7.21
N PRO A 25 27.42 11.92 6.94
CA PRO A 25 26.38 12.15 7.94
C PRO A 25 25.78 10.80 8.31
N GLY A 26 25.79 10.47 9.61
CA GLY A 26 25.21 9.23 10.10
C GLY A 26 23.78 9.07 9.57
N THR A 27 23.39 7.85 9.23
CA THR A 27 22.03 7.59 8.75
C THR A 27 21.05 8.12 9.79
N PRO A 28 20.11 9.02 9.41
CA PRO A 28 19.17 9.57 10.38
C PRO A 28 18.42 8.41 11.04
N GLN A 29 18.53 8.32 12.36
CA GLN A 29 17.74 7.37 13.13
C GLN A 29 16.36 7.95 13.39
N LEU A 30 15.34 7.11 13.28
CA LEU A 30 13.97 7.49 13.59
C LEU A 30 13.86 7.93 15.06
N GLN A 31 13.47 9.18 15.27
CA GLN A 31 13.15 9.68 16.60
C GLN A 31 11.82 9.06 17.05
N ARG A 32 11.87 8.23 18.10
CA ARG A 32 10.69 7.56 18.67
C ARG A 32 10.05 8.44 19.72
N THR A 33 8.82 8.89 19.47
CA THR A 33 7.99 9.55 20.50
C THR A 33 7.02 8.56 21.14
N PRO A 34 6.54 8.84 22.37
CA PRO A 34 5.40 8.11 22.92
C PRO A 34 4.21 8.10 21.96
N ARG A 35 3.31 7.12 22.13
CA ARG A 35 2.08 7.00 21.36
C ARG A 35 1.31 8.34 21.38
N PRO A 36 1.04 8.96 20.22
CA PRO A 36 0.26 10.19 20.19
C PRO A 36 -1.18 9.92 20.62
N GLN A 37 -1.93 10.98 20.94
CA GLN A 37 -3.37 10.85 21.10
C GLN A 37 -3.98 10.50 19.74
N ILE A 38 -4.53 9.30 19.62
CA ILE A 38 -5.16 8.82 18.38
C ILE A 38 -6.66 8.84 18.59
N ASN A 39 -7.40 9.28 17.57
CA ASN A 39 -8.83 9.13 17.56
C ASN A 39 -9.19 7.64 17.33
N GLU A 40 -9.52 6.94 18.42
CA GLU A 40 -9.87 5.52 18.39
C GLU A 40 -11.13 5.22 17.58
N ASP A 41 -12.01 6.19 17.35
CA ASP A 41 -13.20 6.02 16.50
C ASP A 41 -12.85 5.78 15.02
N LEU A 42 -11.64 6.24 14.61
CA LEU A 42 -11.08 6.02 13.29
C LEU A 42 -10.30 4.71 13.18
N LEU A 43 -10.17 3.97 14.28
CA LEU A 43 -9.50 2.67 14.32
C LEU A 43 -10.52 1.53 14.42
N ALA A 44 -10.19 0.44 13.75
CA ALA A 44 -10.82 -0.85 13.95
C ALA A 44 -10.19 -1.56 15.15
N LEU A 45 -10.52 -1.14 16.37
CA LEU A 45 -10.00 -1.81 17.57
C LEU A 45 -10.62 -3.20 17.75
N GLU A 46 -9.82 -4.17 18.18
CA GLU A 46 -10.29 -5.53 18.47
C GLU A 46 -11.30 -5.51 19.63
N LYS A 47 -12.39 -6.28 19.52
CA LYS A 47 -13.40 -6.39 20.57
C LYS A 47 -13.01 -7.53 21.52
N PRO A 48 -12.83 -7.29 22.84
CA PRO A 48 -12.21 -8.24 23.77
C PRO A 48 -12.98 -9.55 24.04
N ASN A 49 -14.14 -9.79 23.40
CA ASN A 49 -14.96 -11.01 23.59
C ASN A 49 -15.62 -11.47 22.29
N ARG A 50 -14.99 -11.20 21.14
CA ARG A 50 -15.57 -11.60 19.86
C ARG A 50 -15.37 -13.11 19.64
N THR A 51 -16.42 -13.88 19.86
CA THR A 51 -16.49 -15.29 19.41
C THR A 51 -16.85 -15.33 17.92
N SER A 52 -16.06 -14.68 17.07
CA SER A 52 -16.33 -14.66 15.64
C SER A 52 -15.86 -15.96 15.01
N GLN A 53 -16.82 -16.76 14.53
CA GLN A 53 -16.57 -17.85 13.59
C GLN A 53 -16.24 -17.24 12.23
N CYS A 54 -15.04 -16.65 12.10
CA CYS A 54 -14.57 -16.21 10.81
C CYS A 54 -14.33 -17.44 9.92
N PRO A 55 -14.69 -17.39 8.63
CA PRO A 55 -14.33 -18.44 7.70
C PRO A 55 -12.81 -18.60 7.66
N PRO A 56 -12.28 -19.82 7.49
CA PRO A 56 -10.84 -20.02 7.40
C PRO A 56 -10.27 -19.26 6.20
N ASP A 57 -9.07 -18.72 6.38
CA ASP A 57 -8.33 -18.07 5.31
C ASP A 57 -7.94 -19.10 4.23
N SER A 58 -8.28 -18.82 2.98
CA SER A 58 -7.98 -19.68 1.83
C SER A 58 -7.23 -18.94 0.72
N TYR A 59 -6.54 -17.85 1.06
CA TYR A 59 -5.79 -17.03 0.11
C TYR A 59 -4.43 -17.64 -0.25
N SER A 60 -3.91 -17.27 -1.42
CA SER A 60 -2.53 -17.56 -1.84
C SER A 60 -1.75 -16.26 -1.97
N VAL A 61 -0.47 -16.28 -1.62
CA VAL A 61 0.39 -15.08 -1.60
C VAL A 61 1.55 -15.25 -2.58
N HIS A 62 1.76 -14.24 -3.41
CA HIS A 62 2.92 -14.10 -4.29
C HIS A 62 3.72 -12.86 -3.88
N ILE A 63 5.01 -13.05 -3.60
CA ILE A 63 5.90 -11.92 -3.33
C ILE A 63 6.21 -11.24 -4.67
N PHE A 64 5.64 -10.05 -4.89
CA PHE A 64 5.98 -9.22 -6.03
C PHE A 64 7.34 -8.57 -5.77
N SER A 65 7.48 -7.77 -4.72
CA SER A 65 8.76 -7.16 -4.34
C SER A 65 9.11 -7.49 -2.89
N ARG A 66 10.41 -7.58 -2.60
CA ARG A 66 10.94 -7.75 -1.24
C ARG A 66 11.30 -6.42 -0.60
N GLU A 67 11.66 -5.43 -1.42
CA GLU A 67 12.02 -4.09 -0.98
C GLU A 67 11.51 -3.07 -2.03
N PRO A 68 10.47 -2.27 -1.73
CA PRO A 68 9.52 -2.46 -0.63
C PRO A 68 8.90 -3.87 -0.64
N LEU A 69 8.44 -4.36 0.51
CA LEU A 69 7.62 -5.56 0.52
C LEU A 69 6.31 -5.25 -0.20
N VAL A 70 6.06 -5.94 -1.31
CA VAL A 70 4.82 -5.87 -2.09
C VAL A 70 4.34 -7.29 -2.33
N LEU A 71 3.13 -7.59 -1.88
CA LEU A 71 2.50 -8.89 -2.00
C LEU A 71 1.28 -8.80 -2.91
N TYR A 72 1.13 -9.76 -3.81
CA TYR A 72 -0.13 -10.02 -4.48
C TYR A 72 -0.83 -11.16 -3.77
N ILE A 73 -2.11 -10.98 -3.42
CA ILE A 73 -2.88 -11.90 -2.60
C ILE A 73 -4.12 -12.32 -3.38
N GLU A 74 -4.18 -13.58 -3.77
CA GLU A 74 -5.34 -14.16 -4.43
C GLU A 74 -6.38 -14.59 -3.40
N ASN A 75 -7.66 -14.38 -3.69
CA ASN A 75 -8.78 -14.77 -2.81
C ASN A 75 -8.68 -14.20 -1.38
N PHE A 76 -8.24 -12.94 -1.25
CA PHE A 76 -8.22 -12.22 0.02
C PHE A 76 -9.63 -12.01 0.59
N LEU A 77 -10.61 -11.75 -0.29
CA LEU A 77 -12.04 -11.78 0.03
C LEU A 77 -12.70 -12.97 -0.66
N ASN A 78 -13.57 -13.67 0.07
CA ASN A 78 -14.48 -14.63 -0.54
C ASN A 78 -15.72 -13.92 -1.14
N GLN A 79 -16.57 -14.67 -1.84
CA GLN A 79 -17.76 -14.11 -2.51
C GLN A 79 -18.74 -13.49 -1.50
N ASP A 80 -19.05 -14.17 -0.40
CA ASP A 80 -20.00 -13.69 0.61
C ASP A 80 -19.52 -12.37 1.26
N GLU A 81 -18.21 -12.26 1.51
CA GLU A 81 -17.57 -11.04 2.01
C GLU A 81 -17.70 -9.88 1.02
N ARG A 82 -17.49 -10.14 -0.28
CA ARG A 82 -17.65 -9.12 -1.32
C ARG A 82 -19.09 -8.65 -1.41
N ASP A 83 -20.05 -9.56 -1.44
CA ASP A 83 -21.48 -9.24 -1.52
C ASP A 83 -21.93 -8.43 -0.30
N HIS A 84 -21.47 -8.83 0.90
CA HIS A 84 -21.73 -8.10 2.13
C HIS A 84 -21.14 -6.69 2.11
N LEU A 85 -19.90 -6.51 1.63
CA LEU A 85 -19.28 -5.20 1.50
C LEU A 85 -20.05 -4.29 0.54
N LEU A 86 -20.55 -4.83 -0.58
CA LEU A 86 -21.38 -4.09 -1.53
C LEU A 86 -22.72 -3.67 -0.90
N ASP A 87 -23.40 -4.58 -0.21
CA ASP A 87 -24.70 -4.32 0.43
C ASP A 87 -24.61 -3.16 1.44
N ILE A 88 -23.63 -3.22 2.35
CA ILE A 88 -23.48 -2.20 3.40
C ILE A 88 -22.89 -0.88 2.91
N SER A 89 -22.22 -0.85 1.75
CA SER A 89 -21.58 0.37 1.22
C SER A 89 -22.49 1.14 0.26
N ASN A 90 -23.28 0.44 -0.56
CA ASN A 90 -24.17 1.02 -1.56
C ASN A 90 -25.05 2.19 -1.06
N PRO A 91 -25.72 2.11 0.11
CA PRO A 91 -26.60 3.17 0.57
C PRO A 91 -25.88 4.39 1.18
N ILE A 92 -24.57 4.31 1.42
CA ILE A 92 -23.81 5.31 2.19
C ILE A 92 -22.57 5.85 1.45
N PHE A 93 -22.49 5.64 0.13
CA PHE A 93 -21.45 6.26 -0.67
C PHE A 93 -21.62 7.77 -0.71
N GLU A 94 -20.53 8.48 -0.46
CA GLU A 94 -20.44 9.93 -0.59
C GLU A 94 -19.24 10.31 -1.46
N PRO A 95 -19.23 11.47 -2.13
CA PRO A 95 -18.07 11.91 -2.90
C PRO A 95 -16.80 11.95 -2.05
N SER A 96 -15.72 11.36 -2.56
CA SER A 96 -14.44 11.35 -1.84
C SER A 96 -13.84 12.74 -1.73
N THR A 97 -13.16 12.98 -0.60
CA THR A 97 -12.33 14.17 -0.38
C THR A 97 -10.85 13.81 -0.41
N ILE A 98 -10.01 14.81 -0.66
CA ILE A 98 -8.55 14.71 -0.57
C ILE A 98 -8.15 15.31 0.77
N THR A 99 -7.31 14.60 1.52
CA THR A 99 -6.81 15.07 2.81
C THR A 99 -5.35 15.48 2.66
N HIS A 100 -5.05 16.75 2.96
CA HIS A 100 -3.68 17.26 3.03
C HIS A 100 -3.20 17.33 4.48
N ASP A 101 -1.88 17.33 4.67
CA ASP A 101 -1.21 17.61 5.96
C ASP A 101 -1.64 16.69 7.12
N GLY A 102 -2.05 15.46 6.80
CA GLY A 102 -2.47 14.47 7.79
C GLY A 102 -3.75 14.85 8.55
N GLY A 103 -4.67 15.56 7.90
CA GLY A 103 -6.03 15.79 8.40
C GLY A 103 -6.46 17.26 8.49
N ASP A 104 -5.53 18.21 8.34
CA ASP A 104 -5.78 19.62 8.64
C ASP A 104 -6.68 20.33 7.61
N SER A 105 -6.71 19.83 6.37
CA SER A 105 -7.67 20.30 5.38
C SER A 105 -8.19 19.16 4.49
N THR A 106 -9.50 19.14 4.30
CA THR A 106 -10.19 18.26 3.36
C THR A 106 -10.86 19.10 2.29
N HIS A 107 -10.54 18.87 1.02
CA HIS A 107 -11.24 19.51 -0.10
C HIS A 107 -11.57 18.50 -1.18
N ARG A 108 -12.58 18.83 -2.00
CA ARG A 108 -13.00 18.01 -3.14
C ARG A 108 -12.40 18.60 -4.41
N ASP A 109 -11.58 17.82 -5.10
CA ASP A 109 -11.06 18.15 -6.43
C ASP A 109 -11.12 16.91 -7.32
N ALA A 110 -12.07 16.92 -8.26
CA ALA A 110 -12.30 15.81 -9.19
C ALA A 110 -11.19 15.65 -10.24
N THR A 111 -10.29 16.63 -10.38
CA THR A 111 -9.11 16.50 -11.25
C THR A 111 -7.99 15.68 -10.61
N ILE A 112 -8.04 15.53 -9.28
CA ILE A 112 -7.10 14.73 -8.49
C ILE A 112 -7.74 13.41 -8.09
N ARG A 113 -8.99 13.43 -7.64
CA ARG A 113 -9.72 12.25 -7.18
C ARG A 113 -11.19 12.35 -7.54
N ASP A 114 -11.62 11.50 -8.46
CA ASP A 114 -13.02 11.32 -8.81
C ASP A 114 -13.48 9.91 -8.42
N SER A 115 -14.06 9.81 -7.23
CA SER A 115 -14.57 8.56 -6.66
C SER A 115 -15.56 8.84 -5.55
N GLU A 116 -16.31 7.83 -5.16
CA GLU A 116 -17.13 7.83 -3.96
C GLU A 116 -16.48 6.94 -2.90
N VAL A 117 -16.72 7.23 -1.63
CA VAL A 117 -16.21 6.48 -0.49
C VAL A 117 -17.32 6.19 0.52
N ALA A 118 -17.28 5.01 1.12
CA ALA A 118 -18.12 4.60 2.22
C ALA A 118 -17.22 4.12 3.37
N VAL A 119 -17.30 4.79 4.54
CA VAL A 119 -16.69 4.28 5.78
C VAL A 119 -17.67 3.26 6.37
N ILE A 120 -17.39 1.98 6.16
CA ILE A 120 -18.38 0.92 6.40
C ILE A 120 -18.58 0.61 7.90
N PRO A 121 -19.78 0.14 8.31
CA PRO A 121 -20.03 -0.29 9.67
C PRO A 121 -19.24 -1.56 10.03
N ARG A 122 -18.82 -1.67 11.30
CA ARG A 122 -18.03 -2.81 11.82
C ARG A 122 -18.91 -4.01 12.19
N THR A 123 -19.55 -4.57 11.17
CA THR A 123 -20.26 -5.87 11.22
C THR A 123 -19.28 -7.02 11.49
N ASP A 124 -19.80 -8.24 11.73
CA ASP A 124 -18.92 -9.39 11.94
C ASP A 124 -18.12 -9.75 10.68
N THR A 125 -18.71 -9.72 9.50
CA THR A 125 -17.98 -9.96 8.24
C THR A 125 -16.81 -8.98 8.09
N VAL A 126 -17.06 -7.68 8.34
CA VAL A 126 -16.01 -6.64 8.32
C VAL A 126 -14.92 -6.91 9.34
N GLY A 127 -15.29 -7.30 10.55
CA GLY A 127 -14.31 -7.66 11.58
C GLY A 127 -13.44 -8.85 11.15
N CYS A 128 -13.99 -9.85 10.46
CA CYS A 128 -13.19 -10.98 9.97
C CYS A 128 -12.15 -10.55 8.91
N ILE A 129 -12.51 -9.60 8.04
CA ILE A 129 -11.57 -9.01 7.08
C ILE A 129 -10.47 -8.21 7.80
N GLU A 130 -10.83 -7.45 8.84
CA GLU A 130 -9.85 -6.75 9.69
C GLU A 130 -8.90 -7.74 10.37
N ASP A 131 -9.43 -8.84 10.93
CA ASP A 131 -8.65 -9.89 11.61
C ASP A 131 -7.68 -10.59 10.64
N ARG A 132 -8.13 -10.89 9.42
CA ARG A 132 -7.30 -11.41 8.32
C ARG A 132 -6.17 -10.45 7.95
N ALA A 133 -6.47 -9.15 7.82
CA ALA A 133 -5.45 -8.15 7.53
C ALA A 133 -4.41 -8.02 8.65
N ARG A 134 -4.79 -8.14 9.93
CA ARG A 134 -3.85 -8.19 11.07
C ARG A 134 -3.00 -9.45 11.05
N ALA A 135 -3.61 -10.61 10.79
CA ALA A 135 -2.93 -11.89 10.75
C ALA A 135 -1.88 -11.96 9.64
N LEU A 136 -2.20 -11.47 8.44
CA LEU A 136 -1.23 -11.41 7.33
C LEU A 136 0.03 -10.60 7.71
N GLN A 137 -0.16 -9.54 8.49
CA GLN A 137 0.92 -8.66 8.96
C GLN A 137 1.63 -9.17 10.21
N GLY A 138 1.20 -10.30 10.77
CA GLY A 138 1.85 -10.92 11.93
C GLY A 138 1.50 -10.29 13.27
N TRP A 139 0.32 -9.70 13.44
CA TRP A 139 -0.16 -9.14 14.72
C TRP A 139 0.83 -8.18 15.39
N ARG A 140 1.36 -7.23 14.60
CA ARG A 140 2.35 -6.26 15.07
C ARG A 140 1.81 -5.43 16.25
N ASP A 141 2.62 -5.35 17.31
CA ASP A 141 2.34 -4.47 18.43
C ASP A 141 2.29 -3.00 17.98
N GLU A 142 1.39 -2.23 18.58
CA GLU A 142 1.21 -0.80 18.28
C GLU A 142 0.92 -0.49 16.80
N VAL A 143 0.31 -1.44 16.08
CA VAL A 143 -0.23 -1.28 14.74
C VAL A 143 -1.71 -1.68 14.74
N TRP A 144 -2.56 -0.78 14.23
CA TRP A 144 -4.00 -0.97 14.17
C TRP A 144 -4.50 -0.76 12.75
N ILE A 145 -5.55 -1.49 12.40
CA ILE A 145 -6.29 -1.25 11.16
C ILE A 145 -7.14 0.01 11.34
N GLU A 146 -7.07 0.96 10.40
CA GLU A 146 -8.04 2.06 10.34
C GLU A 146 -9.42 1.54 9.96
N ARG A 147 -10.49 2.30 10.25
CA ARG A 147 -11.84 1.99 9.78
C ARG A 147 -11.83 1.76 8.26
N LEU A 148 -12.30 0.58 7.85
CA LEU A 148 -12.33 0.15 6.46
C LEU A 148 -13.11 1.13 5.57
N ARG A 149 -12.57 1.38 4.37
CA ARG A 149 -13.18 2.30 3.40
C ARG A 149 -13.37 1.62 2.06
N VAL A 150 -14.63 1.41 1.69
CA VAL A 150 -15.00 0.96 0.34
C VAL A 150 -15.06 2.18 -0.57
N GLN A 151 -14.53 2.06 -1.78
CA GLN A 151 -14.45 3.12 -2.77
C GLN A 151 -15.06 2.66 -4.08
N ARG A 152 -15.83 3.54 -4.73
CA ARG A 152 -16.47 3.27 -6.02
C ARG A 152 -16.00 4.27 -7.06
N TYR A 153 -15.63 3.76 -8.23
CA TYR A 153 -15.17 4.53 -9.38
C TYR A 153 -16.06 4.17 -10.57
N GLY A 154 -16.81 5.15 -11.08
CA GLY A 154 -17.51 5.03 -12.37
C GLY A 154 -16.59 5.42 -13.53
N PRO A 155 -17.11 5.53 -14.77
CA PRO A 155 -16.34 5.97 -15.92
C PRO A 155 -15.63 7.31 -15.69
N ASN A 156 -14.36 7.38 -16.08
CA ASN A 156 -13.37 8.43 -15.78
C ASN A 156 -12.98 8.61 -14.31
N GLY A 157 -13.60 7.85 -13.40
CA GLY A 157 -13.23 7.85 -11.98
C GLY A 157 -11.79 7.39 -11.80
N HIS A 158 -11.04 8.13 -10.99
CA HIS A 158 -9.61 7.93 -10.78
C HIS A 158 -9.15 8.45 -9.40
N TYR A 159 -7.93 8.11 -9.03
CA TYR A 159 -7.19 8.82 -8.00
C TYR A 159 -5.75 8.97 -8.47
N ASN A 160 -5.34 10.21 -8.71
CA ASN A 160 -4.00 10.57 -9.14
C ASN A 160 -2.95 10.04 -8.17
N HIS A 161 -1.72 10.03 -8.68
CA HIS A 161 -0.58 9.55 -7.95
C HIS A 161 -0.44 10.22 -6.59
N HIS A 162 -0.29 9.41 -5.54
CA HIS A 162 -0.16 9.83 -4.15
C HIS A 162 0.65 8.81 -3.35
N PHE A 163 1.02 9.22 -2.14
CA PHE A 163 1.45 8.33 -1.09
C PHE A 163 0.29 8.16 -0.09
N ASP A 164 0.15 6.97 0.47
CA ASP A 164 -0.76 6.75 1.59
C ASP A 164 -0.22 7.31 2.91
N TRP A 165 1.05 7.69 2.92
CA TRP A 165 1.75 8.31 4.02
C TRP A 165 2.11 9.75 3.65
N SER A 166 2.13 10.67 4.62
CA SER A 166 2.51 12.07 4.38
C SER A 166 3.92 12.37 4.88
N THR A 167 4.12 12.32 6.20
CA THR A 167 5.40 12.49 6.87
C THR A 167 5.43 11.60 8.12
N ASN A 168 6.62 11.13 8.51
CA ASN A 168 6.77 10.36 9.73
C ASN A 168 6.49 11.27 10.94
N ARG A 169 5.35 11.09 11.62
CA ARG A 169 5.02 11.88 12.82
C ARG A 169 5.82 11.38 14.01
N SER A 170 7.14 11.57 13.97
CA SER A 170 8.07 11.11 15.01
C SER A 170 7.94 9.61 15.32
N GLY A 171 7.91 8.80 14.25
CA GLY A 171 7.82 7.34 14.37
C GLY A 171 6.42 6.74 14.31
N TRP A 172 5.40 7.52 13.91
CA TRP A 172 4.01 7.03 13.77
C TRP A 172 3.43 7.39 12.40
N GLY A 173 2.61 6.50 11.83
CA GLY A 173 1.94 6.72 10.54
C GLY A 173 1.29 5.47 9.94
N ARG A 174 0.80 5.57 8.71
CA ARG A 174 0.28 4.43 7.94
C ARG A 174 1.44 3.55 7.47
N VAL A 175 1.78 2.54 8.26
CA VAL A 175 2.94 1.67 8.01
C VAL A 175 2.76 0.80 6.79
N SER A 176 1.52 0.42 6.46
CA SER A 176 1.22 -0.43 5.31
C SER A 176 -0.18 -0.14 4.76
N SER A 177 -0.42 -0.65 3.56
CA SER A 177 -1.67 -0.46 2.83
C SER A 177 -2.08 -1.72 2.08
N PHE A 178 -3.39 -1.93 1.95
CA PHE A 178 -4.00 -2.87 1.03
C PHE A 178 -4.91 -2.11 0.07
N MET A 179 -4.82 -2.47 -1.20
CA MET A 179 -5.89 -2.23 -2.18
C MET A 179 -6.50 -3.57 -2.54
N VAL A 180 -7.72 -3.80 -2.07
CA VAL A 180 -8.50 -5.01 -2.32
C VAL A 180 -9.55 -4.69 -3.39
N TRP A 181 -9.73 -5.54 -4.39
CA TRP A 181 -10.76 -5.33 -5.42
C TRP A 181 -12.03 -6.10 -5.04
N VAL A 182 -13.11 -5.36 -4.80
CA VAL A 182 -14.38 -5.90 -4.31
C VAL A 182 -15.31 -6.26 -5.47
N ASP A 183 -15.37 -5.43 -6.52
CA ASP A 183 -16.23 -5.69 -7.67
C ASP A 183 -15.70 -5.03 -8.94
N ASP A 184 -16.03 -5.65 -10.08
CA ASP A 184 -15.66 -5.22 -11.44
C ASP A 184 -16.88 -4.90 -12.32
N GLY A 185 -18.04 -4.64 -11.71
CA GLY A 185 -19.26 -4.34 -12.42
C GLY A 185 -19.70 -5.51 -13.30
N ASN A 186 -19.66 -6.73 -12.75
CA ASN A 186 -20.06 -7.97 -13.42
C ASN A 186 -19.25 -8.25 -14.71
N GLY A 187 -17.93 -8.07 -14.65
CA GLY A 187 -16.99 -8.29 -15.76
C GLY A 187 -16.94 -7.17 -16.82
N SER A 188 -17.70 -6.09 -16.62
CA SER A 188 -17.72 -4.95 -17.56
C SER A 188 -16.54 -3.99 -17.38
N LEU A 189 -15.85 -4.03 -16.25
CA LEU A 189 -14.75 -3.12 -15.95
C LEU A 189 -13.62 -3.17 -17.00
N ARG A 190 -13.25 -1.99 -17.51
CA ARG A 190 -12.03 -1.75 -18.29
C ARG A 190 -11.28 -0.56 -17.69
N GLY A 191 -9.95 -0.60 -17.75
CA GLY A 191 -9.10 0.35 -17.03
C GLY A 191 -9.16 0.11 -15.52
N GLY A 192 -8.97 1.16 -14.72
CA GLY A 192 -9.11 1.05 -13.26
C GLY A 192 -7.97 0.30 -12.56
N GLY A 193 -6.85 0.02 -13.23
CA GLY A 193 -5.68 -0.62 -12.60
C GLY A 193 -5.11 0.18 -11.42
N THR A 194 -4.36 -0.48 -10.55
CA THR A 194 -3.57 0.19 -9.51
C THR A 194 -2.13 0.27 -9.99
N GLU A 195 -1.67 1.48 -10.32
CA GLU A 195 -0.37 1.74 -10.92
C GLU A 195 0.67 2.12 -9.86
N PHE A 196 1.86 1.53 -9.97
CA PHE A 196 3.07 1.89 -9.24
C PHE A 196 4.20 2.18 -10.25
N PRO A 197 4.44 3.45 -10.61
CA PRO A 197 5.40 3.79 -11.65
C PRO A 197 6.86 3.51 -11.30
N LEU A 198 7.17 3.37 -10.02
CA LEU A 198 8.54 3.22 -9.52
C LEU A 198 8.88 1.78 -9.11
N LEU A 199 7.90 0.87 -9.11
CA LEU A 199 8.17 -0.56 -8.94
C LEU A 199 8.82 -1.13 -10.20
N GLN A 200 9.75 -2.05 -10.00
CA GLN A 200 10.41 -2.74 -11.11
C GLN A 200 9.50 -3.84 -11.67
N PRO A 201 9.22 -3.84 -12.99
CA PRO A 201 8.45 -4.90 -13.63
C PRO A 201 9.06 -6.28 -13.44
N LYS A 202 8.21 -7.31 -13.48
CA LYS A 202 8.64 -8.70 -13.44
C LYS A 202 8.70 -9.27 -14.84
N GLY A 203 9.86 -9.83 -15.20
CA GLY A 203 10.06 -10.45 -16.51
C GLY A 203 9.40 -11.83 -16.66
N ASP A 204 8.95 -12.46 -15.57
CA ASP A 204 8.29 -13.77 -15.63
C ASP A 204 6.85 -13.61 -16.13
N PRO A 205 6.48 -14.25 -17.26
CA PRO A 205 5.17 -14.07 -17.89
C PRO A 205 3.99 -14.54 -17.04
N ARG A 206 4.20 -15.33 -15.99
CA ARG A 206 3.12 -15.71 -15.05
C ARG A 206 2.54 -14.49 -14.34
N TRP A 207 3.33 -13.44 -14.15
CA TRP A 207 2.83 -12.17 -13.59
C TRP A 207 1.78 -11.51 -14.47
N CYS A 208 1.76 -11.80 -15.78
CA CYS A 208 0.76 -11.24 -16.68
C CYS A 208 -0.68 -11.70 -16.38
N ALA A 209 -0.88 -12.67 -15.47
CA ALA A 209 -2.20 -12.96 -14.91
C ALA A 209 -2.68 -11.82 -13.99
N PHE A 210 -1.78 -11.17 -13.25
CA PHE A 210 -2.06 -10.24 -12.16
C PHE A 210 -1.71 -8.78 -12.47
N VAL A 211 -0.70 -8.55 -13.30
CA VAL A 211 -0.27 -7.22 -13.75
C VAL A 211 -0.41 -7.08 -15.26
N GLU A 212 -0.57 -5.84 -15.73
CA GLU A 212 -0.55 -5.55 -17.16
C GLU A 212 0.85 -5.82 -17.74
N CYS A 213 0.87 -6.54 -18.86
CA CYS A 213 2.09 -6.85 -19.60
C CYS A 213 1.97 -6.31 -21.02
N PRO A 214 3.09 -5.97 -21.68
CA PRO A 214 3.07 -5.56 -23.08
C PRO A 214 2.44 -6.65 -23.95
N THR A 215 1.52 -6.27 -24.83
CA THR A 215 1.10 -7.13 -25.94
C THR A 215 2.27 -7.23 -26.93
N ARG A 216 2.64 -8.46 -27.32
CA ARG A 216 3.75 -8.76 -28.26
C ARG A 216 3.58 -8.19 -29.68
N SER A 217 2.58 -7.34 -29.92
CA SER A 217 2.16 -6.85 -31.24
C SER A 217 2.95 -5.65 -31.76
N ASP A 218 3.78 -5.02 -30.96
CA ASP A 218 4.65 -3.95 -31.45
C ASP A 218 5.98 -4.57 -31.89
N GLY A 219 6.10 -4.85 -33.19
CA GLY A 219 7.28 -5.42 -33.86
C GLY A 219 8.53 -4.53 -33.81
N GLN A 220 8.93 -4.09 -32.62
CA GLN A 220 10.16 -3.38 -32.35
C GLN A 220 11.07 -4.27 -31.50
N ASP A 221 11.82 -5.11 -32.20
CA ASP A 221 12.84 -6.01 -31.65
C ASP A 221 14.10 -5.28 -31.12
N ASN A 222 14.13 -3.94 -30.98
CA ASN A 222 15.36 -3.22 -30.63
C ASN A 222 15.14 -1.86 -29.93
N HIS A 223 14.44 -1.84 -28.80
CA HIS A 223 14.56 -0.72 -27.87
C HIS A 223 14.83 -1.25 -26.46
N GLU A 224 15.81 -0.63 -25.78
CA GLU A 224 16.04 -0.76 -24.35
C GLU A 224 14.70 -0.93 -23.63
N ALA A 225 14.61 -1.90 -22.72
CA ALA A 225 13.38 -2.18 -21.99
C ALA A 225 12.89 -0.88 -21.34
N GLU A 226 11.96 -0.19 -22.01
CA GLU A 226 11.37 1.03 -21.51
C GLU A 226 10.81 0.67 -20.14
N VAL A 227 11.29 1.37 -19.11
CA VAL A 227 10.87 1.12 -17.73
C VAL A 227 9.41 1.52 -17.65
N ARG A 228 8.53 0.54 -17.87
CA ARG A 228 7.09 0.73 -17.83
C ARG A 228 6.60 0.65 -16.38
N PRO A 229 5.57 1.43 -16.04
CA PRO A 229 4.97 1.37 -14.72
C PRO A 229 4.34 -0.01 -14.48
N VAL A 230 4.36 -0.47 -13.23
CA VAL A 230 3.68 -1.71 -12.85
C VAL A 230 2.21 -1.39 -12.58
N VAL A 231 1.31 -1.99 -13.36
CA VAL A 231 -0.14 -1.84 -13.16
C VAL A 231 -0.73 -3.16 -12.71
N PHE A 232 -1.22 -3.22 -11.47
CA PHE A 232 -1.99 -4.36 -10.98
C PHE A 232 -3.42 -4.32 -11.49
N LYS A 233 -3.89 -5.44 -12.03
CA LYS A 233 -5.24 -5.58 -12.58
C LYS A 233 -6.29 -5.64 -11.46
N PRO A 234 -7.44 -4.98 -11.62
CA PRO A 234 -8.50 -4.99 -10.63
C PRO A 234 -9.31 -6.30 -10.67
N LEU A 235 -8.74 -7.39 -10.17
CA LEU A 235 -9.36 -8.71 -10.15
C LEU A 235 -10.18 -8.91 -8.86
N PRO A 236 -11.51 -9.08 -8.93
CA PRO A 236 -12.34 -9.17 -7.74
C PRO A 236 -11.95 -10.32 -6.80
N GLY A 237 -11.98 -10.05 -5.49
CA GLY A 237 -11.54 -10.97 -4.44
C GLY A 237 -10.05 -10.91 -4.15
N ASN A 238 -9.23 -10.41 -5.07
CA ASN A 238 -7.78 -10.31 -4.88
C ASN A 238 -7.38 -8.97 -4.23
N ALA A 239 -6.15 -8.90 -3.77
CA ALA A 239 -5.56 -7.69 -3.19
C ALA A 239 -4.10 -7.51 -3.59
N VAL A 240 -3.65 -6.26 -3.56
CA VAL A 240 -2.23 -5.92 -3.46
C VAL A 240 -1.97 -5.26 -2.12
N TYR A 241 -0.94 -5.74 -1.44
CA TYR A 241 -0.46 -5.22 -0.16
C TYR A 241 0.95 -4.65 -0.31
N TRP A 242 1.27 -3.57 0.40
CA TRP A 242 2.63 -3.04 0.46
C TRP A 242 2.96 -2.38 1.80
N GLU A 243 4.23 -2.43 2.18
CA GLU A 243 4.81 -1.66 3.30
C GLU A 243 5.24 -0.27 2.81
N ASN A 244 4.83 0.77 3.53
CA ASN A 244 5.06 2.17 3.18
C ASN A 244 6.43 2.69 3.63
N PHE A 245 7.05 2.08 4.65
CA PHE A 245 8.30 2.54 5.25
C PHE A 245 9.39 1.47 5.25
N ARG A 246 10.65 1.91 5.18
CA ARG A 246 11.81 1.03 5.26
C ARG A 246 11.93 0.38 6.63
N ALA A 247 12.22 -0.92 6.64
CA ALA A 247 12.55 -1.70 7.84
C ALA A 247 14.02 -1.47 8.32
N ASP A 248 14.58 -0.27 8.07
CA ASP A 248 15.97 0.10 8.37
C ASP A 248 16.08 1.04 9.59
N ASN A 249 14.99 1.22 10.34
CA ASN A 249 14.87 2.16 11.47
C ASN A 249 15.14 3.63 11.12
N THR A 250 15.13 4.02 9.84
CA THR A 250 15.26 5.43 9.43
C THR A 250 13.93 6.15 9.39
N GLY A 251 12.82 5.40 9.37
CA GLY A 251 11.47 5.94 9.18
C GLY A 251 11.28 6.63 7.84
N ARG A 252 12.12 6.32 6.84
CA ARG A 252 11.96 6.81 5.46
C ARG A 252 10.90 5.99 4.75
N GLY A 253 9.96 6.69 4.10
CA GLY A 253 8.99 6.06 3.22
C GLY A 253 9.65 5.52 1.95
N TYR A 254 9.14 4.40 1.43
CA TYR A 254 9.51 3.92 0.10
C TYR A 254 8.92 4.85 -0.96
N GLN A 255 9.78 5.37 -1.84
CA GLN A 255 9.29 6.19 -2.96
C GLN A 255 8.58 5.31 -3.99
N GLU A 256 8.99 4.04 -4.05
CA GLU A 256 8.45 2.99 -4.89
C GLU A 256 6.95 2.72 -4.64
N THR A 257 6.40 3.16 -3.49
CA THR A 257 4.97 3.05 -3.16
C THR A 257 4.16 4.27 -3.60
N TRP A 258 4.74 5.20 -4.35
CA TRP A 258 3.99 6.23 -5.08
C TRP A 258 3.06 5.52 -6.05
N HIS A 259 1.75 5.75 -5.95
CA HIS A 259 0.78 4.94 -6.70
C HIS A 259 -0.49 5.70 -7.03
N ALA A 260 -1.22 5.20 -8.04
CA ALA A 260 -2.47 5.77 -8.52
C ALA A 260 -3.54 4.69 -8.75
N GLY A 261 -4.81 5.10 -8.64
CA GLY A 261 -5.92 4.38 -9.24
C GLY A 261 -6.17 4.94 -10.64
N LEU A 262 -5.79 4.19 -11.66
CA LEU A 262 -5.95 4.61 -13.05
C LEU A 262 -7.43 4.84 -13.41
N PRO A 263 -7.72 5.70 -14.39
CA PRO A 263 -9.09 5.94 -14.83
C PRO A 263 -9.82 4.65 -15.23
N VAL A 264 -11.05 4.51 -14.76
CA VAL A 264 -12.00 3.52 -15.29
C VAL A 264 -12.46 4.00 -16.66
N THR A 265 -12.26 3.20 -17.70
CA THR A 265 -12.68 3.57 -19.06
C THR A 265 -14.08 3.04 -19.39
N GLU A 266 -14.47 1.92 -18.77
CA GLU A 266 -15.79 1.30 -18.90
C GLU A 266 -16.17 0.59 -17.59
N GLY A 267 -17.47 0.54 -17.29
CA GLY A 267 -18.00 -0.17 -16.13
C GLY A 267 -17.79 0.56 -14.82
N ILE A 268 -17.73 -0.22 -13.74
CA ILE A 268 -17.56 0.28 -12.37
C ILE A 268 -16.46 -0.55 -11.70
N LYS A 269 -15.55 0.13 -11.00
CA LYS A 269 -14.60 -0.49 -10.08
C LYS A 269 -15.05 -0.23 -8.66
N VAL A 270 -15.15 -1.27 -7.84
CA VAL A 270 -15.28 -1.15 -6.38
C VAL A 270 -14.03 -1.72 -5.73
N GLY A 271 -13.39 -0.92 -4.88
CA GLY A 271 -12.22 -1.31 -4.11
C GLY A 271 -12.42 -1.11 -2.62
N LEU A 272 -11.58 -1.76 -1.82
CA LEU A 272 -11.53 -1.61 -0.38
C LEU A 272 -10.10 -1.23 0.01
N ASN A 273 -9.95 -0.06 0.64
CA ASN A 273 -8.68 0.33 1.27
C ASN A 273 -8.65 -0.17 2.70
N ILE A 274 -7.54 -0.81 3.05
CA ILE A 274 -7.20 -1.18 4.42
C ILE A 274 -5.86 -0.51 4.73
N TRP A 275 -5.87 0.46 5.63
CA TRP A 275 -4.65 1.10 6.09
C TRP A 275 -4.29 0.61 7.48
N SER A 276 -3.03 0.25 7.66
CA SER A 276 -2.50 -0.09 8.98
C SER A 276 -1.76 1.13 9.50
N TRP A 277 -2.30 1.75 10.54
CA TRP A 277 -1.70 2.89 11.22
C TRP A 277 -1.01 2.42 12.50
N GLY A 278 0.23 2.84 12.72
CA GLY A 278 0.97 2.41 13.89
C GLY A 278 2.38 2.95 13.97
N ARG A 279 3.16 2.30 14.84
CA ARG A 279 4.57 2.61 15.06
C ARG A 279 5.42 2.13 13.88
N LEU A 280 6.35 2.98 13.44
CA LEU A 280 7.35 2.67 12.42
C LEU A 280 8.51 1.96 13.11
N ASP A 281 8.72 0.68 12.76
CA ASP A 281 9.66 -0.25 13.39
C ASP A 281 10.66 -0.79 12.36
#